data_AF-X1RYG9-F1
#
_entry.id   AF-X1RYG9-F1
#
_cell.length_a   1.000
_cell.length_b   1.000
_cell.length_c   1.000
_cell.angle_alpha   90.00
_cell.angle_beta   90.00
_cell.angle_gamma   90.00
#
_symmetry.space_group_name_H-M   'P 1'
#
loop_
_entity.id
_entity.type
_entity.pdbx_description
1 polymer ?
#
loop_
_entity_poly.entity_id
_entity_poly.type
_entity_poly.pdbx_seq_one_letter_code
_entity_poly.pdbx_strand_id
1 'polypeptide(L)'
;MEYELVLGTVILNLFATLWVMRRLVMAQIEMFEALDQRIAAVIKELIETGLPDMEPVSPIQAAIANMISQNLQIPVVEATVRDASGKFA
;
A
#
# COMPACT_ATOMS: atom_id res chain seq x y z
N MET A 1 4.19 -23.14 -48.24
CA MET A 1 5.01 -21.91 -48.11
C MET A 1 4.21 -20.75 -47.55
N GLU A 2 3.12 -20.28 -48.18
CA GLU A 2 2.39 -19.09 -47.68
C GLU A 2 1.77 -19.29 -46.28
N TYR A 3 1.20 -20.48 -45.99
CA TYR A 3 0.62 -20.77 -44.68
C TYR A 3 1.68 -20.81 -43.55
N GLU A 4 2.90 -21.26 -43.85
CA GLU A 4 4.00 -21.34 -42.88
C GLU A 4 4.53 -19.96 -42.55
N LEU A 5 4.59 -19.09 -43.55
CA LEU A 5 4.98 -17.69 -43.37
C LEU A 5 3.95 -16.95 -42.50
N VAL A 6 2.65 -17.13 -42.77
CA VAL A 6 1.57 -16.52 -41.99
C VAL A 6 1.58 -17.03 -40.55
N LEU A 7 1.68 -18.36 -40.36
CA LEU A 7 1.74 -18.95 -39.02
C LEU A 7 2.96 -18.47 -38.23
N GLY A 8 4.13 -18.39 -38.87
CA GLY A 8 5.34 -17.86 -38.25
C GLY A 8 5.20 -16.41 -37.82
N THR A 9 4.54 -15.59 -38.64
CA THR A 9 4.30 -14.18 -38.32
C THR A 9 3.33 -14.02 -37.14
N VAL A 10 2.29 -14.85 -37.07
CA VAL A 10 1.33 -14.85 -35.94
C VAL A 10 2.02 -15.27 -34.64
N ILE A 11 2.81 -16.34 -34.66
CA ILE A 11 3.56 -16.81 -33.48
C ILE A 11 4.54 -15.75 -32.99
N LEU A 12 5.28 -15.12 -33.91
CA LEU A 12 6.21 -14.04 -33.57
C LEU A 12 5.48 -12.85 -32.95
N ASN A 13 4.32 -12.47 -33.48
CA ASN A 13 3.52 -11.36 -32.96
C ASN A 13 2.99 -11.67 -31.55
N LEU A 14 2.47 -12.88 -31.32
CA LEU A 14 2.02 -13.32 -30.00
C LEU A 14 3.16 -13.31 -28.99
N PHE A 15 4.32 -13.84 -29.37
CA PHE A 15 5.50 -13.84 -28.52
C PHE A 15 5.95 -12.41 -28.18
N ALA A 16 6.06 -11.53 -29.18
CA ALA A 16 6.44 -10.14 -28.96
C ALA A 16 5.46 -9.41 -28.04
N THR A 17 4.16 -9.62 -28.22
CA THR A 17 3.11 -9.02 -27.41
C THR A 17 3.21 -9.46 -25.95
N LEU A 18 3.35 -10.77 -25.70
CA LEU A 18 3.50 -11.31 -24.35
C LEU A 18 4.80 -10.84 -23.69
N TRP A 19 5.90 -10.76 -24.46
CA TRP A 19 7.18 -10.28 -23.96
C TRP A 19 7.12 -8.81 -23.54
N VAL A 20 6.53 -7.94 -24.37
CA VAL A 20 6.35 -6.52 -24.05
C VAL A 20 5.42 -6.36 -22.84
N MET A 21 4.29 -7.07 -22.81
CA MET A 21 3.34 -7.01 -21.70
C MET A 21 4.00 -7.40 -20.37
N ARG A 22 4.75 -8.51 -20.34
CA ARG A 22 5.50 -8.91 -19.13
C ARG A 22 6.45 -7.82 -18.66
N ARG A 23 7.18 -7.19 -19.59
CA ARG A 23 8.14 -6.13 -19.26
C ARG A 23 7.44 -4.89 -18.68
N LEU A 24 6.29 -4.50 -19.23
CA LEU A 24 5.49 -3.39 -18.72
C LEU A 24 4.95 -3.68 -17.31
N VAL A 25 4.46 -4.90 -17.07
CA VAL A 25 3.97 -5.30 -15.74
C VAL A 25 5.09 -5.25 -14.71
N MET A 26 6.28 -5.77 -15.03
CA MET A 26 7.42 -5.70 -14.11
C MET A 26 7.83 -4.25 -13.82
N ALA A 27 7.89 -3.38 -14.83
CA ALA A 27 8.21 -1.97 -14.63
C ALA A 27 7.18 -1.27 -13.73
N GLN A 28 5.89 -1.59 -13.86
CA GLN A 28 4.85 -1.07 -12.97
C GLN A 28 5.04 -1.58 -11.53
N ILE A 29 5.33 -2.87 -11.35
CA ILE A 29 5.59 -3.45 -10.02
C ILE A 29 6.77 -2.73 -9.35
N GLU A 30 7.88 -2.54 -10.06
CA GLU A 30 9.05 -1.81 -9.54
C GLU A 30 8.69 -0.37 -9.15
N MET A 31 7.85 0.31 -9.93
CA MET A 31 7.36 1.65 -9.58
C MET A 31 6.49 1.66 -8.33
N PHE A 32 5.59 0.69 -8.16
CA PHE A 32 4.76 0.57 -6.96
C PHE A 32 5.61 0.22 -5.74
N GLU A 33 6.59 -0.68 -5.87
CA GLU A 33 7.49 -1.04 -4.78
C GLU A 33 8.35 0.17 -4.34
N ALA A 34 8.85 0.96 -5.29
CA ALA A 34 9.57 2.19 -4.98
C ALA A 34 8.68 3.25 -4.30
N LEU A 35 7.39 3.33 -4.68
CA LEU A 35 6.41 4.21 -4.04
C LEU A 35 6.12 3.75 -2.61
N ASP A 36 5.88 2.46 -2.40
CA ASP A 36 5.62 1.87 -1.09
C ASP A 36 6.80 2.08 -0.14
N GLN A 37 8.03 1.88 -0.61
CA GLN A 37 9.23 2.16 0.17
C GLN A 37 9.33 3.64 0.58
N ARG A 38 8.97 4.58 -0.31
CA ARG A 38 8.95 6.01 0.01
C ARG A 38 7.86 6.36 1.02
N ILE A 39 6.66 5.80 0.87
CA ILE A 39 5.56 6.00 1.82
C ILE A 39 5.96 5.45 3.19
N ALA A 40 6.52 4.24 3.24
CA ALA A 40 7.01 3.64 4.47
C ALA A 40 8.11 4.49 5.13
N ALA A 41 9.04 5.03 4.33
CA ALA A 41 10.08 5.92 4.82
C ALA A 41 9.50 7.22 5.41
N VAL A 42 8.54 7.85 4.73
CA VAL A 42 7.85 9.07 5.22
C VAL A 42 7.06 8.79 6.50
N ILE A 43 6.33 7.67 6.56
CA ILE A 43 5.60 7.27 7.78
C ILE A 43 6.58 7.06 8.94
N LYS A 44 7.68 6.35 8.69
CA LYS A 44 8.72 6.12 9.68
C LYS A 44 9.33 7.44 10.15
N GLU A 45 9.65 8.34 9.23
CA GLU A 45 10.16 9.67 9.55
C GLU A 45 9.16 10.46 10.41
N LEU A 46 7.87 10.46 10.07
CA LEU A 46 6.82 11.13 10.86
C LEU A 46 6.65 10.54 12.27
N ILE A 47 6.83 9.23 12.43
CA ILE A 47 6.79 8.57 13.74
C ILE A 47 8.05 8.91 14.55
N GLU A 48 9.23 8.87 13.92
CA GLU A 48 10.53 9.07 14.56
C GLU A 48 10.82 10.55 14.90
N THR A 49 10.41 11.48 14.04
CA THR A 49 10.44 12.93 14.36
C THR A 49 9.44 13.32 15.44
N GLY A 50 8.58 12.38 15.85
CA GLY A 50 7.47 12.61 16.75
C GLY A 50 6.42 13.43 16.02
N LEU A 51 5.20 12.89 15.91
CA LEU A 51 4.05 13.68 15.50
C LEU A 51 4.04 14.97 16.34
N PRO A 52 4.34 16.14 15.76
CA PRO A 52 4.39 17.37 16.52
C PRO A 52 2.96 17.60 16.98
N ASP A 53 2.74 17.48 18.29
CA ASP A 53 1.45 17.72 18.93
C ASP A 53 0.29 16.94 18.31
N MET A 54 0.31 15.60 18.39
CA MET A 54 -0.98 14.87 18.41
C MET A 54 -1.72 15.28 19.68
N GLU A 55 -2.53 16.32 19.55
CA GLU A 55 -3.56 16.69 20.50
C GLU A 55 -4.39 15.43 20.79
N PRO A 56 -4.61 15.07 22.07
CA PRO A 56 -5.36 13.87 22.40
C PRO A 56 -6.70 13.91 21.68
N VAL A 57 -6.96 12.88 20.88
CA VAL A 57 -8.19 12.74 20.08
C VAL A 57 -9.37 13.00 21.01
N SER A 58 -10.16 14.04 20.71
CA SER A 58 -11.30 14.42 21.56
C SER A 58 -12.19 13.19 21.78
N PRO A 59 -12.74 12.97 22.99
CA PRO A 59 -13.60 11.81 23.28
C PRO A 59 -14.74 11.61 22.26
N ILE A 60 -15.20 12.70 21.65
CA ILE A 60 -16.21 12.67 20.58
C ILE A 60 -15.64 12.08 19.28
N GLN A 61 -14.43 12.47 18.89
CA GLN A 61 -13.75 11.91 17.71
C GLN A 61 -13.43 10.43 17.90
N ALA A 62 -13.04 10.02 19.11
CA ALA A 62 -12.86 8.60 19.45
C ALA A 62 -14.18 7.81 19.40
N ALA A 63 -15.28 8.39 19.88
CA ALA A 63 -16.61 7.78 19.79
C ALA A 63 -17.09 7.63 18.34
N ILE A 64 -16.84 8.64 17.49
CA ILE A 64 -17.16 8.58 16.06
C ILE A 64 -16.29 7.53 15.36
N ALA A 65 -14.99 7.47 15.65
CA ALA A 65 -14.10 6.44 15.11
C ALA A 65 -14.53 5.03 15.52
N ASN A 66 -14.96 4.84 16.78
CA ASN A 66 -15.52 3.56 17.25
C ASN A 66 -16.85 3.21 16.58
N MET A 67 -17.73 4.19 16.36
CA MET A 67 -18.98 3.97 15.64
C MET A 67 -18.71 3.58 14.18
N ILE A 68 -17.71 4.19 13.55
CA ILE A 68 -17.30 3.89 12.16
C ILE A 68 -16.64 2.50 12.08
N SER A 69 -15.74 2.15 13.02
CA SER A 69 -15.06 0.85 13.04
C SER A 69 -16.01 -0.31 13.29
N GLN A 70 -16.98 -0.14 14.20
CA GLN A 70 -18.05 -1.12 14.45
C GLN A 70 -18.92 -1.37 13.21
N ASN A 71 -19.16 -0.34 12.40
CA ASN A 71 -19.95 -0.47 11.17
C ASN A 71 -19.14 -0.99 9.97
N LEU A 72 -17.82 -0.80 9.94
CA LEU A 72 -16.98 -1.16 8.78
C LEU A 72 -16.15 -2.44 8.97
N GLN A 73 -16.27 -3.17 10.10
CA GLN A 73 -15.40 -4.32 10.42
C GLN A 73 -13.90 -4.01 10.21
N ILE A 74 -13.50 -2.76 10.41
CA ILE A 74 -12.10 -2.39 10.40
C ILE A 74 -11.52 -2.95 11.69
N PRO A 75 -10.44 -3.75 11.65
CA PRO A 75 -9.85 -4.29 12.86
C PRO A 75 -9.55 -3.14 13.81
N VAL A 76 -10.19 -3.17 14.98
CA VAL A 76 -10.03 -2.17 16.03
C VAL A 76 -8.56 -2.17 16.40
N VAL A 77 -7.84 -1.13 15.99
CA VAL A 77 -6.48 -0.87 16.47
C VAL A 77 -6.66 -0.47 17.92
N GLU A 78 -6.42 -1.40 18.83
CA GLU A 78 -6.47 -1.16 20.27
C GLU A 78 -5.52 0.00 20.58
N ALA A 79 -6.10 1.11 21.07
CA ALA A 79 -5.32 2.25 21.50
C ALA A 79 -4.40 1.80 22.64
N THR A 80 -3.10 1.92 22.43
CA THR A 80 -2.08 1.59 23.44
C THR A 80 -2.27 2.56 24.61
N VAL A 81 -2.87 2.08 25.70
CA VAL A 81 -3.12 2.88 26.89
C VAL A 81 -1.78 3.10 27.60
N ARG A 82 -1.36 4.37 27.72
CA ARG A 82 -0.17 4.72 28.50
C ARG A 82 -0.47 4.51 29.98
N ASP A 83 0.47 3.90 30.71
CA ASP A 83 0.38 3.77 32.15
C ASP A 83 0.56 5.13 32.87
N ALA A 84 0.32 5.18 34.18
CA ALA A 84 0.48 6.40 34.98
C ALA A 84 1.92 6.94 35.03
N SER A 85 2.89 6.22 34.47
CA SER A 85 4.29 6.63 34.31
C SER A 85 4.61 7.15 32.90
N GLY A 86 3.61 7.21 32.01
CA GLY A 86 3.73 7.71 30.64
C GLY A 86 4.36 6.72 29.67
N LYS A 87 4.58 5.46 30.07
CA LYS A 87 5.14 4.41 29.20
C LYS A 87 4.01 3.62 28.54
N PHE A 88 4.25 3.21 27.30
CA PHE A 88 3.38 2.28 26.59
C PHE A 88 3.64 0.88 27.13
N ALA A 89 2.59 0.21 27.59
CA ALA A 89 2.61 -1.22 27.92
C ALA A 89 2.40 -2.06 26.66
#